data_AF-D8SSZ9-F1
#
_entry.id   AF-D8SSZ9-F1
#
_cell.length_a   1.000
_cell.length_b   1.000
_cell.length_c   1.000
_cell.angle_alpha   90.00
_cell.angle_beta   90.00
_cell.angle_gamma   90.00
#
_symmetry.space_group_name_H-M   'P 1'
#
loop_
_entity.id
_entity.type
_entity.pdbx_description
1 polymer ?
#
loop_
_entity_poly.entity_id
_entity_poly.type
_entity_poly.pdbx_seq_one_letter_code
_entity_poly.pdbx_strand_id
1 'polypeptide(L)'
;MEADSAAIDIPFLVSGRKRVGFSTLTRRKHSNAQQHRKGSPQLVKHLKIWELLAVGIGATIGAGVYVLVGTVARDKAGPSLSASFLIAGVAAALSAFCYAELASRCPSAGSAYHYAYLCVGEGIAWIIGWALILEYTVGGAAVARGISPNLAIFFGGSANLPGWLSRRLIPGTSIVCDPCALLLVAAVTCLLSTGIRESAFVQTVMTAVNCSVLLFVIVVGSWLGFRNGWPGYNLAGGYMPFGVSGLLSGAATVFFAFIGFDAVASTAEEVKHPQRDLPIGIGLSLFICGSIYIVVSAVMVGIVPYYEMDLDTPMSTAFMKNGLHWAMYAVAAGAVAALSTALLGALLPQPRILMAMSRDGLLPPLFSKVNKATSVPVYSTVVTGFAAGCMAFLLNVDELSGMVSVGTLMAFSIVAVSILILRYVPPIEPLVLSAAPTQEVPFVKKKSGIPVHLKKEEHASPILSIFSESSIPEVDDDATSLKKEERRRRYAACGISGVCIGVVLLSIATSAALLPSWLCWIMGVIGTSMLLVGSAILLLIDQDEGRHQFGQSGGTQNFSSIPSLAFRRND
;
A
#
# COMPACT_ATOMS: atom_id res chain seq x y z
N MET A 1 -6.87 1.94 59.68
CA MET A 1 -7.59 3.12 60.18
C MET A 1 -7.83 4.02 58.98
N GLU A 2 -9.11 4.17 58.62
CA GLU A 2 -9.76 5.24 57.85
C GLU A 2 -9.24 5.56 56.42
N ALA A 3 -10.06 5.90 55.43
CA ALA A 3 -11.51 5.82 55.21
C ALA A 3 -11.74 6.18 53.72
N ASP A 4 -12.87 5.70 53.18
CA ASP A 4 -13.36 5.88 51.81
C ASP A 4 -13.48 7.33 51.33
N SER A 5 -13.35 7.52 50.01
CA SER A 5 -14.26 8.40 49.26
C SER A 5 -14.43 7.88 47.83
N ALA A 6 -15.54 7.18 47.62
CA ALA A 6 -16.06 6.81 46.31
C ALA A 6 -16.42 8.07 45.50
N ALA A 7 -15.93 8.15 44.25
CA ALA A 7 -16.48 9.02 43.23
C ALA A 7 -17.21 8.13 42.22
N ILE A 8 -18.54 8.23 42.30
CA ILE A 8 -19.52 7.57 41.45
C ILE A 8 -19.55 8.34 40.12
N ASP A 9 -19.06 7.72 39.04
CA ASP A 9 -19.27 8.22 37.68
C ASP A 9 -20.70 7.92 37.24
N ILE A 10 -21.53 8.96 37.22
CA ILE A 10 -22.91 8.95 36.74
C ILE A 10 -22.90 8.83 35.20
N PRO A 11 -23.53 7.79 34.61
CA PRO A 11 -23.66 7.70 33.17
C PRO A 11 -24.74 8.68 32.69
N PHE A 12 -24.35 9.65 31.87
CA PHE A 12 -25.28 10.57 31.22
C PHE A 12 -26.07 9.81 30.13
N LEU A 13 -27.21 9.26 30.56
CA LEU A 13 -28.24 8.63 29.75
C LEU A 13 -28.97 9.71 28.93
N VAL A 14 -28.46 10.03 27.74
CA VAL A 14 -29.31 10.59 26.67
C VAL A 14 -29.92 9.40 25.93
N SER A 15 -31.15 9.08 26.32
CA SER A 15 -32.04 8.18 25.62
C SER A 15 -32.28 8.69 24.19
N GLY A 16 -31.73 7.99 23.21
CA GLY A 16 -31.87 8.29 21.80
C GLY A 16 -31.58 7.06 20.96
N ARG A 17 -32.54 6.13 20.93
CA ARG A 17 -32.70 5.04 19.95
C ARG A 17 -31.40 4.39 19.46
N LYS A 18 -31.04 3.25 20.07
CA LYS A 18 -30.08 2.28 19.51
C LYS A 18 -30.47 1.92 18.07
N ARG A 19 -29.90 2.62 17.10
CA ARG A 19 -29.89 2.19 15.69
C ARG A 19 -28.68 1.26 15.54
N VAL A 20 -28.80 0.04 16.09
CA VAL A 20 -27.88 -1.06 15.76
C VAL A 20 -28.23 -1.49 14.34
N GLY A 21 -27.62 -0.85 13.36
CA GLY A 21 -27.89 -1.14 11.96
C GLY A 21 -26.98 -0.33 11.07
N PHE A 22 -26.00 -1.01 10.44
CA PHE A 22 -25.05 -0.57 9.41
C PHE A 22 -24.23 0.72 9.64
N SER A 23 -24.63 1.62 10.56
CA SER A 23 -23.97 2.90 10.85
C SER A 23 -22.63 2.74 11.56
N THR A 24 -22.38 1.60 12.22
CA THR A 24 -21.07 1.28 12.79
C THR A 24 -20.07 0.84 11.72
N LEU A 25 -20.53 0.24 10.61
CA LEU A 25 -19.67 -0.17 9.49
C LEU A 25 -19.20 1.01 8.63
N THR A 26 -19.84 2.17 8.74
CA THR A 26 -19.52 3.38 7.96
C THR A 26 -18.70 4.42 8.73
N ARG A 27 -18.23 4.09 9.95
CA ARG A 27 -17.39 5.00 10.73
C ARG A 27 -16.10 5.29 9.99
N ARG A 28 -15.74 6.57 9.86
CA ARG A 28 -14.47 7.03 9.27
C ARG A 28 -13.58 7.60 10.35
N LYS A 29 -12.26 7.43 10.21
CA LYS A 29 -11.27 8.02 11.12
C LYS A 29 -11.12 9.48 10.78
N HIS A 30 -11.13 10.34 11.79
CA HIS A 30 -10.77 11.74 11.61
C HIS A 30 -9.26 11.85 11.44
N SER A 31 -8.80 12.65 10.47
CA SER A 31 -7.36 12.78 10.19
C SER A 31 -6.60 13.36 11.39
N ASN A 32 -7.24 14.26 12.15
CA ASN A 32 -6.69 14.88 13.35
C ASN A 32 -6.73 14.01 14.62
N ALA A 33 -7.42 12.86 14.63
CA ALA A 33 -7.53 12.02 15.84
C ALA A 33 -6.21 11.34 16.26
N GLN A 34 -5.12 11.51 15.49
CA GLN A 34 -3.78 11.05 15.87
C GLN A 34 -2.77 12.16 16.19
N GLN A 35 -3.11 13.44 16.02
CA GLN A 35 -2.30 14.50 16.63
C GLN A 35 -2.59 14.51 18.13
N HIS A 36 -1.67 13.92 18.90
CA HIS A 36 -1.61 13.93 20.37
C HIS A 36 -2.58 13.03 21.14
N ARG A 37 -2.55 11.70 20.92
CA ARG A 37 -2.91 10.77 22.01
C ARG A 37 -1.73 10.66 22.98
N LYS A 38 -1.69 11.54 24.00
CA LYS A 38 -0.72 11.46 25.11
C LYS A 38 -0.79 10.05 25.73
N GLY A 39 0.23 9.22 25.51
CA GLY A 39 0.37 7.90 26.16
C GLY A 39 0.53 6.67 25.25
N SER A 40 0.39 6.77 23.92
CA SER A 40 0.67 5.63 23.03
C SER A 40 2.17 5.48 22.75
N PRO A 41 2.76 4.26 22.80
CA PRO A 41 4.17 4.05 22.48
C PRO A 41 4.43 4.47 21.02
N GLN A 42 5.20 5.54 20.84
CA GLN A 42 5.58 6.06 19.53
C GLN A 42 6.80 5.31 19.01
N LEU A 43 6.79 4.96 17.71
CA LEU A 43 7.96 4.42 17.05
C LEU A 43 8.99 5.54 16.85
N VAL A 44 10.26 5.19 16.97
CA VAL A 44 11.33 6.19 16.89
C VAL A 44 11.67 6.47 15.43
N LYS A 45 11.66 7.75 15.03
CA LYS A 45 11.97 8.19 13.67
C LYS A 45 13.46 8.05 13.38
N HIS A 46 13.83 7.02 12.62
CA HIS A 46 15.22 6.71 12.32
C HIS A 46 15.52 6.53 10.84
N LEU A 47 14.54 6.13 10.02
CA LEU A 47 14.79 5.76 8.63
C LEU A 47 15.16 6.97 7.77
N LYS A 48 16.28 6.84 7.05
CA LYS A 48 16.70 7.76 5.99
C LYS A 48 16.16 7.29 4.63
N ILE A 49 16.19 8.18 3.64
CA ILE A 49 15.71 7.88 2.28
C ILE A 49 16.42 6.69 1.62
N TRP A 50 17.72 6.48 1.91
CA TRP A 50 18.48 5.34 1.36
C TRP A 50 18.03 3.99 1.92
N GLU A 51 17.75 3.94 3.22
CA GLU A 51 17.21 2.75 3.88
C GLU A 51 15.78 2.49 3.38
N LEU A 52 15.00 3.55 3.16
CA LEU A 52 13.66 3.47 2.59
C LEU A 52 13.66 2.89 1.17
N LEU A 53 14.59 3.36 0.32
CA LEU A 53 14.80 2.81 -1.02
C LEU A 53 15.25 1.35 -0.95
N ALA A 54 16.14 1.01 -0.02
CA ALA A 54 16.61 -0.36 0.13
C ALA A 54 15.52 -1.30 0.67
N VAL A 55 14.60 -0.81 1.50
CA VAL A 55 13.39 -1.55 1.91
C VAL A 55 12.48 -1.77 0.72
N GLY A 56 12.18 -0.73 -0.08
CA GLY A 56 11.33 -0.87 -1.26
C GLY A 56 11.92 -1.81 -2.31
N ILE A 57 13.17 -1.57 -2.71
CA ILE A 57 13.88 -2.42 -3.69
C ILE A 57 14.05 -3.83 -3.15
N GLY A 58 14.40 -3.99 -1.87
CA GLY A 58 14.60 -5.29 -1.26
C GLY A 58 13.32 -6.10 -1.08
N ALA A 59 12.18 -5.43 -0.82
CA ALA A 59 10.87 -6.07 -0.75
C ALA A 59 10.36 -6.47 -2.14
N THR A 60 10.65 -5.66 -3.17
CA THR A 60 10.22 -5.93 -4.56
C THR A 60 11.08 -6.99 -5.24
N ILE A 61 12.41 -6.90 -5.14
CA ILE A 61 13.33 -7.85 -5.79
C ILE A 61 13.40 -9.17 -5.01
N GLY A 62 12.64 -10.16 -5.47
CA GLY A 62 12.61 -11.51 -4.90
C GLY A 62 12.21 -12.59 -5.90
N ALA A 63 11.24 -13.43 -5.49
CA ALA A 63 10.83 -14.61 -6.24
C ALA A 63 10.26 -14.30 -7.62
N GLY A 64 9.66 -13.11 -7.81
CA GLY A 64 9.14 -12.68 -9.10
C GLY A 64 10.18 -12.67 -10.21
N VAL A 65 11.38 -12.13 -9.95
CA VAL A 65 12.45 -12.09 -10.97
C VAL A 65 13.25 -13.39 -10.99
N TYR A 66 13.56 -13.98 -9.83
CA TYR A 66 14.46 -15.14 -9.74
C TYR A 66 13.80 -16.48 -10.10
N VAL A 67 12.49 -16.62 -9.91
CA VAL A 67 11.76 -17.88 -10.14
C VAL A 67 10.75 -17.70 -11.27
N LEU A 68 9.89 -16.68 -11.17
CA LEU A 68 8.75 -16.51 -12.09
C LEU A 68 9.15 -16.18 -13.54
N VAL A 69 10.34 -15.62 -13.76
CA VAL A 69 10.91 -15.45 -15.11
C VAL A 69 10.97 -16.79 -15.84
N GLY A 70 11.35 -17.87 -15.16
CA GLY A 70 11.47 -19.22 -15.72
C GLY A 70 10.12 -19.81 -16.11
N THR A 71 9.21 -19.85 -15.15
CA THR A 71 7.86 -20.40 -15.34
C THR A 71 7.07 -19.63 -16.41
N VAL A 72 7.11 -18.30 -16.37
CA VAL A 72 6.36 -17.47 -17.32
C VAL A 72 7.00 -17.46 -18.70
N ALA A 73 8.33 -17.43 -18.82
CA ALA A 73 8.98 -17.58 -20.12
C ALA A 73 8.59 -18.90 -20.78
N ARG A 74 8.65 -20.00 -20.04
CA ARG A 74 8.45 -21.33 -20.59
C ARG A 74 7.00 -21.63 -20.95
N ASP A 75 6.07 -21.29 -20.06
CA ASP A 75 4.69 -21.79 -20.16
C ASP A 75 3.68 -20.75 -20.68
N LYS A 76 4.03 -19.45 -20.73
CA LYS A 76 3.05 -18.38 -21.02
C LYS A 76 3.49 -17.36 -22.05
N ALA A 77 4.62 -16.68 -21.85
CA ALA A 77 5.00 -15.51 -22.64
C ALA A 77 6.03 -15.81 -23.74
N GLY A 78 6.88 -16.83 -23.55
CA GLY A 78 7.98 -17.11 -24.46
C GLY A 78 8.92 -15.91 -24.57
N PRO A 79 9.42 -15.58 -25.78
CA PRO A 79 10.32 -14.47 -25.98
C PRO A 79 9.74 -13.08 -25.70
N SER A 80 8.40 -12.98 -25.64
CA SER A 80 7.69 -11.74 -25.35
C SER A 80 7.62 -11.37 -23.85
N LEU A 81 8.32 -12.12 -22.98
CA LEU A 81 8.34 -11.90 -21.53
C LEU A 81 8.70 -10.46 -21.12
N SER A 82 9.65 -9.82 -21.82
CA SER A 82 10.05 -8.44 -21.52
C SER A 82 8.90 -7.45 -21.75
N ALA A 83 8.06 -7.69 -22.75
CA ALA A 83 6.85 -6.91 -22.98
C ALA A 83 5.78 -7.19 -21.91
N SER A 84 5.66 -8.44 -21.42
CA SER A 84 4.80 -8.74 -20.26
C SER A 84 5.24 -7.97 -19.02
N PHE A 85 6.54 -7.89 -18.73
CA PHE A 85 7.09 -7.09 -17.63
C PHE A 85 6.84 -5.59 -17.82
N LEU A 86 6.93 -5.08 -19.05
CA LEU A 86 6.62 -3.68 -19.35
C LEU A 86 5.15 -3.36 -19.04
N ILE A 87 4.21 -4.20 -19.50
CA ILE A 87 2.77 -4.02 -19.24
C ILE A 87 2.48 -4.07 -17.73
N ALA A 88 3.03 -5.07 -17.04
CA ALA A 88 2.87 -5.20 -15.59
C ALA A 88 3.50 -4.02 -14.83
N GLY A 89 4.66 -3.53 -15.28
CA GLY A 89 5.35 -2.39 -14.69
C GLY A 89 4.60 -1.08 -14.86
N VAL A 90 3.95 -0.85 -16.00
CA VAL A 90 3.08 0.32 -16.21
C VAL A 90 1.88 0.25 -15.28
N ALA A 91 1.24 -0.92 -15.15
CA ALA A 91 0.12 -1.11 -14.22
C ALA A 91 0.54 -0.84 -12.77
N ALA A 92 1.70 -1.37 -12.35
CA ALA A 92 2.26 -1.14 -11.03
C ALA A 92 2.63 0.34 -10.82
N ALA A 93 3.13 1.05 -11.84
CA ALA A 93 3.48 2.46 -11.75
C ALA A 93 2.26 3.34 -11.51
N LEU A 94 1.15 3.07 -12.19
CA LEU A 94 -0.12 3.76 -11.93
C LEU A 94 -0.58 3.56 -10.48
N SER A 95 -0.49 2.33 -9.95
CA SER A 95 -0.79 2.07 -8.54
C SER A 95 0.18 2.76 -7.60
N ALA A 96 1.48 2.75 -7.89
CA ALA A 96 2.50 3.38 -7.06
C ALA A 96 2.34 4.90 -6.98
N PHE A 97 1.92 5.57 -8.05
CA PHE A 97 1.59 7.00 -8.00
C PHE A 97 0.41 7.27 -7.07
N CYS A 98 -0.60 6.39 -7.06
CA CYS A 98 -1.68 6.47 -6.09
C CYS A 98 -1.15 6.32 -4.64
N TYR A 99 -0.34 5.30 -4.39
CA TYR A 99 0.26 5.10 -3.07
C TYR A 99 1.13 6.28 -2.63
N ALA A 100 1.93 6.85 -3.53
CA ALA A 100 2.80 7.99 -3.27
C ALA A 100 1.98 9.22 -2.85
N GLU A 101 0.88 9.52 -3.55
CA GLU A 101 0.00 10.64 -3.22
C GLU A 101 -0.65 10.45 -1.83
N LEU A 102 -1.23 9.28 -1.55
CA LEU A 102 -1.85 9.00 -0.25
C LEU A 102 -0.85 8.94 0.90
N ALA A 103 0.32 8.36 0.68
CA ALA A 103 1.40 8.30 1.68
C ALA A 103 1.92 9.69 2.05
N SER A 104 1.95 10.62 1.08
CA SER A 104 2.35 12.00 1.33
C SER A 104 1.30 12.80 2.11
N ARG A 105 0.00 12.53 1.87
CA ARG A 105 -1.12 13.24 2.53
C ARG A 105 -1.42 12.70 3.93
N CYS A 106 -1.39 11.39 4.09
CA CYS A 106 -1.77 10.70 5.32
C CYS A 106 -0.68 9.72 5.75
N PRO A 107 0.49 10.23 6.21
CA PRO A 107 1.62 9.38 6.58
C PRO A 107 1.30 8.55 7.83
N SER A 108 1.01 7.27 7.63
CA SER A 108 0.61 6.33 8.69
C SER A 108 1.11 4.92 8.36
N ALA A 109 1.52 4.17 9.40
CA ALA A 109 2.06 2.82 9.24
C ALA A 109 1.03 1.77 8.76
N GLY A 110 -0.26 2.12 8.70
CA GLY A 110 -1.33 1.21 8.27
C GLY A 110 -1.49 1.05 6.76
N SER A 111 -0.70 1.74 5.92
CA SER A 111 -0.74 1.65 4.44
C SER A 111 -2.18 1.65 3.88
N ALA A 112 -2.52 0.76 2.95
CA ALA A 112 -3.83 0.68 2.30
C ALA A 112 -5.02 0.50 3.27
N TYR A 113 -4.84 -0.21 4.39
CA TYR A 113 -5.87 -0.31 5.44
C TYR A 113 -6.24 1.08 5.97
N HIS A 114 -5.24 1.91 6.27
CA HIS A 114 -5.47 3.24 6.80
C HIS A 114 -6.15 4.14 5.77
N TYR A 115 -5.73 4.08 4.50
CA TYR A 115 -6.34 4.88 3.42
C TYR A 115 -7.82 4.51 3.21
N ALA A 116 -8.14 3.22 3.22
CA ALA A 116 -9.51 2.73 3.14
C ALA A 116 -10.35 3.17 4.35
N TYR A 117 -9.77 3.17 5.56
CA TYR A 117 -10.47 3.60 6.78
C TYR A 117 -10.82 5.09 6.76
N LEU A 118 -9.91 5.93 6.24
CA LEU A 118 -10.14 7.37 6.09
C LEU A 118 -11.19 7.70 5.02
N CYS A 119 -11.08 7.07 3.85
CA CYS A 119 -11.88 7.47 2.68
C CYS A 119 -13.22 6.74 2.59
N VAL A 120 -13.23 5.44 2.90
CA VAL A 120 -14.38 4.57 2.63
C VAL A 120 -15.17 4.33 3.91
N GLY A 121 -14.52 3.76 4.92
CA GLY A 121 -15.11 3.48 6.22
C GLY A 121 -14.59 2.18 6.85
N GLU A 122 -14.95 1.96 8.11
CA GLU A 122 -14.48 0.88 8.98
C GLU A 122 -14.68 -0.53 8.40
N GLY A 123 -15.86 -0.84 7.84
CA GLY A 123 -16.17 -2.18 7.34
C GLY A 123 -15.29 -2.61 6.17
N ILE A 124 -15.09 -1.73 5.18
CA ILE A 124 -14.23 -2.00 4.03
C ILE A 124 -12.76 -2.00 4.47
N ALA A 125 -12.37 -1.09 5.36
CA ALA A 125 -11.03 -1.09 5.93
C ALA A 125 -10.72 -2.42 6.62
N TRP A 126 -11.63 -2.98 7.41
CA TRP A 126 -11.44 -4.27 8.05
C TRP A 126 -11.17 -5.41 7.05
N ILE A 127 -11.95 -5.48 5.97
CA ILE A 127 -11.77 -6.48 4.92
C ILE A 127 -10.40 -6.32 4.25
N ILE A 128 -10.05 -5.10 3.85
CA ILE A 128 -8.77 -4.78 3.20
C ILE A 128 -7.60 -5.08 4.13
N GLY A 129 -7.77 -4.79 5.41
CA GLY A 129 -6.76 -5.07 6.40
C GLY A 129 -6.46 -6.58 6.53
N TRP A 130 -7.48 -7.44 6.59
CA TRP A 130 -7.28 -8.88 6.54
C TRP A 130 -6.71 -9.35 5.20
N ALA A 131 -7.13 -8.74 4.09
CA ALA A 131 -6.55 -9.02 2.78
C ALA A 131 -5.03 -8.74 2.76
N LEU A 132 -4.58 -7.60 3.31
CA LEU A 132 -3.16 -7.27 3.43
C LEU A 132 -2.40 -8.26 4.33
N ILE A 133 -2.98 -8.64 5.47
CA ILE A 133 -2.34 -9.64 6.36
C ILE A 133 -2.13 -10.95 5.62
N LEU A 134 -3.16 -11.44 4.93
CA LEU A 134 -3.09 -12.66 4.13
C LEU A 134 -2.10 -12.50 2.98
N GLU A 135 -2.15 -11.39 2.24
CA GLU A 135 -1.25 -11.06 1.13
C GLU A 135 0.22 -11.16 1.55
N TYR A 136 0.63 -10.47 2.61
CA TYR A 136 2.00 -10.53 3.10
C TYR A 136 2.37 -11.91 3.64
N THR A 137 1.41 -12.67 4.21
CA THR A 137 1.67 -14.00 4.78
C THR A 137 1.91 -15.02 3.67
N VAL A 138 1.03 -15.01 2.67
CA VAL A 138 1.12 -15.88 1.49
C VAL A 138 2.31 -15.45 0.62
N GLY A 139 2.59 -14.15 0.51
CA GLY A 139 3.73 -13.60 -0.21
C GLY A 139 5.06 -14.00 0.43
N GLY A 140 5.18 -13.85 1.75
CA GLY A 140 6.34 -14.36 2.50
C GLY A 140 6.52 -15.87 2.33
N ALA A 141 5.43 -16.64 2.39
CA ALA A 141 5.49 -18.09 2.15
C ALA A 141 5.97 -18.45 0.72
N ALA A 142 5.47 -17.73 -0.30
CA ALA A 142 5.86 -17.93 -1.70
C ALA A 142 7.36 -17.67 -1.89
N VAL A 143 7.85 -16.57 -1.34
CA VAL A 143 9.28 -16.19 -1.41
C VAL A 143 10.14 -17.21 -0.68
N ALA A 144 9.74 -17.64 0.52
CA ALA A 144 10.47 -18.64 1.30
C ALA A 144 10.65 -19.97 0.54
N ARG A 145 9.61 -20.43 -0.15
CA ARG A 145 9.70 -21.65 -0.98
C ARG A 145 10.59 -21.51 -2.21
N GLY A 146 10.72 -20.30 -2.74
CA GLY A 146 11.68 -20.01 -3.82
C GLY A 146 13.14 -20.12 -3.38
N ILE A 147 13.44 -20.04 -2.08
CA ILE A 147 14.82 -20.10 -1.57
C ILE A 147 15.39 -21.51 -1.69
N SER A 148 14.60 -22.53 -1.37
CA SER A 148 15.10 -23.91 -1.23
C SER A 148 15.81 -24.46 -2.49
N PRO A 149 15.30 -24.28 -3.73
CA PRO A 149 16.01 -24.72 -4.94
C PRO A 149 17.31 -23.96 -5.19
N ASN A 150 17.31 -22.65 -4.97
CA ASN A 150 18.50 -21.80 -5.15
C ASN A 150 19.59 -22.16 -4.14
N LEU A 151 19.18 -22.46 -2.89
CA LEU A 151 20.08 -22.98 -1.86
C LEU A 151 20.61 -24.37 -2.22
N ALA A 152 19.78 -25.22 -2.84
CA ALA A 152 20.21 -26.53 -3.30
C ALA A 152 21.30 -26.48 -4.36
N ILE A 153 21.16 -25.59 -5.35
CA ILE A 153 22.18 -25.38 -6.37
C ILE A 153 23.46 -24.81 -5.76
N PHE A 154 23.34 -23.89 -4.79
CA PHE A 154 24.48 -23.30 -4.11
C PHE A 154 25.36 -24.35 -3.39
N PHE A 155 24.76 -25.37 -2.76
CA PHE A 155 25.49 -26.47 -2.13
C PHE A 155 25.94 -27.60 -3.09
N GLY A 156 25.83 -27.40 -4.40
CA GLY A 156 26.26 -28.37 -5.41
C GLY A 156 25.21 -29.42 -5.78
N GLY A 157 23.93 -29.13 -5.52
CA GLY A 157 22.79 -29.94 -5.95
C GLY A 157 21.94 -30.47 -4.79
N SER A 158 20.74 -30.93 -5.12
CA SER A 158 19.76 -31.49 -4.16
C SER A 158 20.30 -32.68 -3.36
N ALA A 159 21.29 -33.40 -3.90
CA ALA A 159 21.92 -34.57 -3.26
C ALA A 159 22.91 -34.21 -2.13
N ASN A 160 23.45 -32.98 -2.13
CA ASN A 160 24.38 -32.52 -1.10
C ASN A 160 23.69 -31.83 0.09
N LEU A 161 22.37 -31.60 0.02
CA LEU A 161 21.65 -31.09 1.17
C LEU A 161 21.44 -32.19 2.21
N PRO A 162 21.53 -31.85 3.51
CA PRO A 162 21.12 -32.77 4.55
C PRO A 162 19.66 -33.18 4.34
N GLY A 163 19.36 -34.48 4.35
CA GLY A 163 18.02 -35.01 4.00
C GLY A 163 16.87 -34.56 4.91
N TRP A 164 17.16 -33.83 5.99
CA TRP A 164 16.20 -33.16 6.88
C TRP A 164 15.81 -31.75 6.39
N LEU A 165 16.59 -31.17 5.47
CA LEU A 165 16.32 -29.88 4.83
C LEU A 165 15.76 -30.03 3.41
N SER A 166 15.93 -31.19 2.77
CA SER A 166 15.47 -31.45 1.40
C SER A 166 13.93 -31.47 1.32
N ARG A 167 13.37 -30.98 0.20
CA ARG A 167 11.94 -31.13 -0.12
C ARG A 167 11.54 -32.61 -0.08
N ARG A 168 10.48 -32.94 0.67
CA ARG A 168 9.94 -34.29 0.76
C ARG A 168 8.52 -34.31 0.21
N LEU A 169 8.27 -35.18 -0.76
CA LEU A 169 6.92 -35.51 -1.18
C LEU A 169 6.30 -36.43 -0.12
N ILE A 170 5.12 -36.08 0.41
CA ILE A 170 4.39 -36.97 1.32
C ILE A 170 3.85 -38.15 0.49
N PRO A 171 4.20 -39.41 0.81
CA PRO A 171 3.67 -40.57 0.10
C PRO A 171 2.13 -40.59 0.20
N GLY A 172 1.44 -40.57 -0.95
CA GLY A 172 -0.03 -40.63 -1.02
C GLY A 172 -0.75 -39.28 -1.19
N THR A 173 -0.04 -38.14 -1.19
CA THR A 173 -0.60 -36.83 -1.56
C THR A 173 0.34 -36.11 -2.54
N SER A 174 -0.18 -35.24 -3.41
CA SER A 174 0.63 -34.42 -4.33
C SER A 174 1.34 -33.24 -3.62
N ILE A 175 1.40 -33.23 -2.29
CA ILE A 175 1.90 -32.12 -1.47
C ILE A 175 3.41 -32.27 -1.24
N VAL A 176 4.17 -31.28 -1.69
CA VAL A 176 5.63 -31.20 -1.52
C VAL A 176 5.95 -30.38 -0.27
N CYS A 177 6.37 -31.06 0.79
CA CYS A 177 6.76 -30.42 2.04
C CYS A 177 8.19 -29.86 1.97
N ASP A 178 8.35 -28.61 2.37
CA ASP A 178 9.63 -27.89 2.34
C ASP A 178 10.07 -27.45 3.75
N PRO A 179 10.83 -28.29 4.49
CA PRO A 179 11.29 -27.94 5.83
C PRO A 179 12.34 -26.82 5.83
N CYS A 180 13.08 -26.62 4.74
CA CYS A 180 14.03 -25.52 4.60
C CYS A 180 13.30 -24.17 4.59
N ALA A 181 12.21 -24.07 3.83
CA ALA A 181 11.39 -22.86 3.78
C ALA A 181 10.83 -22.49 5.17
N LEU A 182 10.35 -23.48 5.93
CA LEU A 182 9.86 -23.29 7.32
C LEU A 182 10.96 -22.72 8.23
N LEU A 183 12.17 -23.30 8.18
CA LEU A 183 13.30 -22.86 9.00
C LEU A 183 13.73 -21.44 8.64
N LEU A 184 13.72 -21.09 7.36
CA LEU A 184 14.05 -19.73 6.89
C LEU A 184 13.01 -18.71 7.36
N VAL A 185 11.72 -19.02 7.28
CA VAL A 185 10.67 -18.15 7.84
C VAL A 185 10.86 -17.97 9.34
N ALA A 186 11.17 -19.04 10.08
CA ALA A 186 11.44 -18.96 11.51
C ALA A 186 12.67 -18.08 11.81
N ALA A 187 13.75 -18.20 11.03
CA ALA A 187 14.95 -17.40 11.16
C ALA A 187 14.69 -15.90 10.90
N VAL A 188 13.94 -15.56 9.84
CA VAL A 188 13.57 -14.17 9.55
C VAL A 188 12.61 -13.62 10.62
N THR A 189 11.67 -14.42 11.10
CA THR A 189 10.76 -14.04 12.20
C THR A 189 11.54 -13.75 13.49
N CYS A 190 12.56 -14.55 13.80
CA CYS A 190 13.47 -14.31 14.91
C CYS A 190 14.25 -13.00 14.72
N LEU A 191 14.81 -12.78 13.53
CA LEU A 191 15.54 -11.55 13.20
C LEU A 191 14.65 -10.31 13.37
N LEU A 192 13.43 -10.32 12.83
CA LEU A 192 12.44 -9.25 13.00
C LEU A 192 12.09 -8.97 14.47
N SER A 193 12.16 -10.01 15.32
CA SER A 193 11.88 -9.88 16.75
C SER A 193 13.02 -9.21 17.53
N THR A 194 14.26 -9.23 17.04
CA THR A 194 15.43 -8.62 17.71
C THR A 194 15.43 -7.10 17.65
N GLY A 195 14.86 -6.51 16.61
CA GLY A 195 14.73 -5.06 16.48
C GLY A 195 14.79 -4.57 15.05
N ILE A 196 14.20 -3.39 14.85
CA ILE A 196 13.97 -2.84 13.51
C ILE A 196 15.22 -2.21 12.90
N ARG A 197 16.09 -1.65 13.74
CA ARG A 197 17.36 -1.02 13.32
C ARG A 197 18.28 -2.04 12.67
N GLU A 198 18.47 -3.18 13.36
CA GLU A 198 19.30 -4.27 12.85
C GLU A 198 18.66 -4.89 11.60
N SER A 199 17.34 -5.08 11.59
CA SER A 199 16.61 -5.59 10.43
C SER A 199 16.77 -4.67 9.20
N ALA A 200 16.63 -3.34 9.37
CA ALA A 200 16.79 -2.38 8.27
C ALA A 200 18.23 -2.32 7.75
N PHE A 201 19.23 -2.46 8.62
CA PHE A 201 20.63 -2.54 8.21
C PHE A 201 20.90 -3.81 7.39
N VAL A 202 20.46 -4.99 7.88
CA VAL A 202 20.58 -6.27 7.16
C VAL A 202 19.85 -6.21 5.81
N GLN A 203 18.63 -5.66 5.79
CA GLN A 203 17.87 -5.42 4.57
C GLN A 203 18.69 -4.58 3.57
N THR A 204 19.27 -3.47 4.03
CA THR A 204 20.02 -2.56 3.16
C THR A 204 21.25 -3.21 2.53
N VAL A 205 22.01 -3.96 3.34
CA VAL A 205 23.20 -4.69 2.86
C VAL A 205 22.79 -5.75 1.84
N MET A 206 21.76 -6.56 2.14
CA MET A 206 21.34 -7.63 1.24
C MET A 206 20.72 -7.09 -0.06
N THR A 207 19.96 -5.99 -0.01
CA THR A 207 19.45 -5.31 -1.20
C THR A 207 20.59 -4.82 -2.09
N ALA A 208 21.65 -4.22 -1.51
CA ALA A 208 22.81 -3.75 -2.27
C ALA A 208 23.56 -4.90 -2.97
N VAL A 209 23.74 -6.03 -2.28
CA VAL A 209 24.30 -7.25 -2.86
C VAL A 209 23.42 -7.75 -4.01
N ASN A 210 22.12 -7.82 -3.81
CA ASN A 210 21.16 -8.29 -4.81
C ASN A 210 21.17 -7.42 -6.08
N CYS A 211 21.12 -6.08 -5.94
CA CYS A 211 21.25 -5.17 -7.07
C CYS A 211 22.57 -5.38 -7.83
N SER A 212 23.66 -5.64 -7.11
CA SER A 212 24.97 -5.93 -7.72
C SER A 212 24.96 -7.23 -8.52
N VAL A 213 24.30 -8.27 -8.01
CA VAL A 213 24.16 -9.56 -8.72
C VAL A 213 23.27 -9.42 -9.96
N LEU A 214 22.17 -8.68 -9.90
CA LEU A 214 21.34 -8.46 -11.08
C LEU A 214 22.06 -7.63 -12.16
N LEU A 215 22.83 -6.61 -11.76
CA LEU A 215 23.71 -5.90 -12.69
C LEU A 215 24.74 -6.84 -13.31
N PHE A 216 25.32 -7.74 -12.54
CA PHE A 216 26.21 -8.78 -13.04
C PHE A 216 25.51 -9.70 -14.07
N VAL A 217 24.29 -10.16 -13.79
CA VAL A 217 23.49 -10.97 -14.72
C VAL A 217 23.24 -10.20 -16.02
N ILE A 218 22.91 -8.91 -15.94
CA ILE A 218 22.69 -8.06 -17.12
C ILE A 218 23.97 -7.96 -17.95
N VAL A 219 25.11 -7.64 -17.34
CA VAL A 219 26.38 -7.42 -18.05
C VAL A 219 26.91 -8.72 -18.67
N VAL A 220 27.04 -9.79 -17.88
CA VAL A 220 27.60 -11.06 -18.35
C VAL A 220 26.62 -11.77 -19.27
N GLY A 221 25.32 -11.73 -18.97
CA GLY A 221 24.29 -12.29 -19.83
C GLY A 221 24.22 -11.57 -21.18
N SER A 222 24.32 -10.24 -21.21
CA SER A 222 24.36 -9.50 -22.47
C SER A 222 25.61 -9.83 -23.28
N TRP A 223 26.78 -9.87 -22.64
CA TRP A 223 28.04 -10.26 -23.29
C TRP A 223 27.96 -11.64 -23.95
N LEU A 224 27.36 -12.60 -23.23
CA LEU A 224 27.11 -13.95 -23.74
C LEU A 224 26.09 -13.98 -24.88
N GLY A 225 25.02 -13.19 -24.77
CA GLY A 225 24.01 -13.02 -25.82
C GLY A 225 24.60 -12.48 -27.12
N PHE A 226 25.45 -11.44 -27.04
CA PHE A 226 26.17 -10.90 -28.20
C PHE A 226 27.14 -11.92 -28.83
N ARG A 227 27.77 -12.77 -28.02
CA ARG A 227 28.68 -13.82 -28.52
C ARG A 227 27.93 -14.96 -29.21
N ASN A 228 26.78 -15.37 -28.67
CA ASN A 228 26.00 -16.50 -29.16
C ASN A 228 24.95 -16.10 -30.20
N GLY A 229 24.80 -14.81 -30.49
CA GLY A 229 23.83 -14.30 -31.47
C GLY A 229 22.37 -14.39 -31.01
N TRP A 230 22.12 -14.35 -29.70
CA TRP A 230 20.78 -14.36 -29.09
C TRP A 230 19.88 -15.53 -29.56
N PRO A 231 20.25 -16.80 -29.25
CA PRO A 231 19.52 -17.98 -29.72
C PRO A 231 18.05 -18.00 -29.31
N GLY A 232 17.70 -17.37 -28.18
CA GLY A 232 16.33 -17.30 -27.68
C GLY A 232 15.37 -16.37 -28.42
N TYR A 233 15.89 -15.53 -29.34
CA TYR A 233 15.06 -14.74 -30.25
C TYR A 233 14.98 -15.33 -31.66
N ASN A 234 15.95 -16.16 -32.04
CA ASN A 234 16.03 -16.80 -33.36
C ASN A 234 15.27 -18.15 -33.40
N LEU A 235 14.00 -18.16 -32.98
CA LEU A 235 13.14 -19.34 -33.03
C LEU A 235 12.11 -19.25 -34.15
N ALA A 236 11.78 -20.40 -34.75
CA ALA A 236 10.74 -20.52 -35.79
C ALA A 236 9.35 -20.06 -35.31
N GLY A 237 9.09 -20.10 -34.00
CA GLY A 237 7.83 -19.63 -33.38
C GLY A 237 7.70 -18.11 -33.24
N GLY A 238 8.71 -17.33 -33.68
CA GLY A 238 8.70 -15.88 -33.60
C GLY A 238 8.75 -15.32 -32.17
N TYR A 239 8.49 -14.01 -32.02
CA TYR A 239 8.56 -13.32 -30.73
C TYR A 239 7.40 -13.67 -29.78
N MET A 240 6.23 -14.04 -30.31
CA MET A 240 5.00 -14.32 -29.55
C MET A 240 4.43 -15.71 -29.85
N PRO A 241 5.10 -16.79 -29.42
CA PRO A 241 4.66 -18.17 -29.71
C PRO A 241 3.30 -18.50 -29.09
N PHE A 242 2.96 -17.87 -27.96
CA PHE A 242 1.67 -18.04 -27.27
C PHE A 242 0.65 -16.94 -27.63
N GLY A 243 0.95 -16.12 -28.64
CA GLY A 243 0.10 -15.00 -29.07
C GLY A 243 -0.10 -13.91 -28.01
N VAL A 244 -1.05 -13.02 -28.27
CA VAL A 244 -1.38 -11.88 -27.38
C VAL A 244 -1.97 -12.36 -26.05
N SER A 245 -2.71 -13.47 -26.06
CA SER A 245 -3.27 -14.07 -24.84
C SER A 245 -2.17 -14.52 -23.87
N GLY A 246 -1.12 -15.18 -24.38
CA GLY A 246 0.04 -15.57 -23.58
C GLY A 246 0.82 -14.38 -23.02
N LEU A 247 0.99 -13.31 -23.82
CA LEU A 247 1.60 -12.05 -23.38
C LEU A 247 0.85 -11.42 -22.19
N LEU A 248 -0.48 -11.31 -22.27
CA LEU A 248 -1.29 -10.71 -21.20
C LEU A 248 -1.38 -11.63 -19.97
N SER A 249 -1.52 -12.94 -20.17
CA SER A 249 -1.50 -13.93 -19.08
C SER A 249 -0.15 -13.94 -18.34
N GLY A 250 0.94 -13.79 -19.10
CA GLY A 250 2.28 -13.59 -18.56
C GLY A 250 2.37 -12.29 -17.75
N ALA A 251 1.85 -11.18 -18.26
CA ALA A 251 1.83 -9.88 -17.57
C ALA A 251 1.10 -9.95 -16.22
N ALA A 252 -0.06 -10.63 -16.17
CA ALA A 252 -0.81 -10.83 -14.93
C ALA A 252 -0.02 -11.66 -13.90
N THR A 253 0.79 -12.63 -14.35
CA THR A 253 1.60 -13.47 -13.47
C THR A 253 2.83 -12.71 -12.95
N VAL A 254 3.57 -12.04 -13.84
CA VAL A 254 4.77 -11.26 -13.45
C VAL A 254 4.43 -9.98 -12.71
N PHE A 255 3.16 -9.57 -12.64
CA PHE A 255 2.70 -8.53 -11.72
C PHE A 255 3.13 -8.82 -10.28
N PHE A 256 3.18 -10.11 -9.89
CA PHE A 256 3.73 -10.55 -8.60
C PHE A 256 5.14 -9.99 -8.33
N ALA A 257 5.98 -9.85 -9.35
CA ALA A 257 7.35 -9.35 -9.19
C ALA A 257 7.41 -7.88 -8.77
N PHE A 258 6.35 -7.11 -9.02
CA PHE A 258 6.27 -5.68 -8.68
C PHE A 258 5.70 -5.43 -7.28
N ILE A 259 5.19 -6.46 -6.60
CA ILE A 259 4.68 -6.35 -5.24
C ILE A 259 5.83 -6.03 -4.29
N GLY A 260 5.64 -5.12 -3.32
CA GLY A 260 6.64 -4.79 -2.30
C GLY A 260 6.99 -3.29 -2.23
N PHE A 261 6.70 -2.50 -3.26
CA PHE A 261 6.92 -1.04 -3.18
C PHE A 261 6.04 -0.40 -2.10
N ASP A 262 4.87 -1.00 -1.82
CA ASP A 262 3.89 -0.59 -0.83
C ASP A 262 4.35 -0.89 0.61
N ALA A 263 5.33 -1.79 0.80
CA ALA A 263 5.98 -2.02 2.09
C ALA A 263 6.65 -0.73 2.63
N VAL A 264 7.10 0.14 1.72
CA VAL A 264 7.65 1.47 2.05
C VAL A 264 6.61 2.33 2.80
N ALA A 265 5.35 2.32 2.37
CA ALA A 265 4.28 3.09 3.00
C ALA A 265 4.03 2.65 4.46
N SER A 266 4.23 1.37 4.76
CA SER A 266 4.08 0.83 6.13
C SER A 266 5.16 1.31 7.11
N THR A 267 6.25 1.91 6.61
CA THR A 267 7.32 2.49 7.44
C THR A 267 7.12 3.99 7.74
N ALA A 268 5.99 4.58 7.35
CA ALA A 268 5.74 6.02 7.48
C ALA A 268 5.97 6.61 8.88
N GLU A 269 5.66 5.87 9.96
CA GLU A 269 5.87 6.32 11.35
C GLU A 269 7.35 6.41 11.75
N GLU A 270 8.25 5.78 11.01
CA GLU A 270 9.69 5.69 11.30
C GLU A 270 10.54 6.62 10.42
N VAL A 271 9.94 7.24 9.41
CA VAL A 271 10.61 8.15 8.47
C VAL A 271 10.68 9.57 9.03
N LYS A 272 11.81 10.24 8.85
CA LYS A 272 12.02 11.62 9.34
C LYS A 272 11.11 12.64 8.65
N HIS A 273 11.07 12.63 7.32
CA HIS A 273 10.25 13.54 6.49
C HIS A 273 9.28 12.75 5.60
N PRO A 274 8.22 12.16 6.17
CA PRO A 274 7.39 11.20 5.46
C PRO A 274 6.68 11.80 4.24
N GLN A 275 6.29 13.08 4.28
CA GLN A 275 5.57 13.74 3.16
C GLN A 275 6.37 13.79 1.86
N ARG A 276 7.71 13.84 1.96
CA ARG A 276 8.61 13.93 0.80
C ARG A 276 9.32 12.62 0.54
N ASP A 277 9.82 11.96 1.58
CA ASP A 277 10.69 10.81 1.43
C ASP A 277 9.89 9.54 1.06
N LEU A 278 8.63 9.38 1.52
CA LEU A 278 7.76 8.26 1.12
C LEU A 278 7.43 8.24 -0.38
N PRO A 279 6.90 9.32 -0.99
CA PRO A 279 6.57 9.30 -2.42
C PRO A 279 7.80 9.09 -3.30
N ILE A 280 8.96 9.67 -2.93
CA ILE A 280 10.23 9.42 -3.63
C ILE A 280 10.65 7.96 -3.46
N GLY A 281 10.57 7.41 -2.25
CA GLY A 281 10.90 6.02 -1.96
C GLY A 281 10.10 5.04 -2.82
N ILE A 282 8.77 5.18 -2.82
CA ILE A 282 7.84 4.33 -3.58
C ILE A 282 8.08 4.43 -5.09
N GLY A 283 8.14 5.65 -5.63
CA GLY A 283 8.28 5.86 -7.07
C GLY A 283 9.64 5.42 -7.59
N LEU A 284 10.72 5.78 -6.88
CA LEU A 284 12.09 5.46 -7.32
C LEU A 284 12.42 3.98 -7.14
N SER A 285 11.95 3.33 -6.06
CA SER A 285 12.16 1.88 -5.89
C SER A 285 11.50 1.09 -7.01
N LEU A 286 10.25 1.45 -7.35
CA LEU A 286 9.53 0.79 -8.43
C LEU A 286 10.20 1.01 -9.78
N PHE A 287 10.61 2.24 -10.09
CA PHE A 287 11.28 2.56 -11.35
C PHE A 287 12.58 1.77 -11.53
N ILE A 288 13.41 1.69 -10.48
CA ILE A 288 14.65 0.91 -10.49
C ILE A 288 14.35 -0.58 -10.70
N CYS A 289 13.42 -1.16 -9.92
CA CYS A 289 13.08 -2.57 -10.03
C CYS A 289 12.49 -2.91 -11.40
N GLY A 290 11.55 -2.11 -11.90
CA GLY A 290 10.93 -2.33 -13.20
C GLY A 290 11.91 -2.27 -14.36
N SER A 291 12.84 -1.30 -14.33
CA SER A 291 13.91 -1.21 -15.33
C SER A 291 14.80 -2.45 -15.31
N ILE A 292 15.22 -2.89 -14.11
CA ILE A 292 16.03 -4.10 -13.96
C ILE A 292 15.27 -5.34 -14.46
N TYR A 293 13.99 -5.50 -14.16
CA TYR A 293 13.20 -6.65 -14.58
C TYR A 293 13.03 -6.74 -16.10
N ILE A 294 12.75 -5.62 -16.77
CA ILE A 294 12.62 -5.59 -18.22
C ILE A 294 13.95 -6.00 -18.88
N VAL A 295 15.07 -5.47 -18.39
CA VAL A 295 16.40 -5.79 -18.95
C VAL A 295 16.79 -7.23 -18.64
N VAL A 296 16.63 -7.70 -17.40
CA VAL A 296 16.95 -9.07 -17.00
C VAL A 296 16.11 -10.08 -17.78
N SER A 297 14.80 -9.87 -17.91
CA SER A 297 13.93 -10.77 -18.66
C SER A 297 14.32 -10.84 -20.14
N ALA A 298 14.65 -9.72 -20.78
CA ALA A 298 15.14 -9.69 -22.16
C ALA A 298 16.47 -10.46 -22.31
N VAL A 299 17.42 -10.24 -21.41
CA VAL A 299 18.70 -10.95 -21.42
C VAL A 299 18.51 -12.45 -21.22
N MET A 300 17.73 -12.85 -20.22
CA MET A 300 17.50 -14.25 -19.85
C MET A 300 16.84 -15.06 -20.95
N VAL A 301 15.77 -14.52 -21.53
CA VAL A 301 15.12 -15.11 -22.71
C VAL A 301 16.09 -15.17 -23.88
N GLY A 302 16.93 -14.16 -24.06
CA GLY A 302 17.84 -14.09 -25.19
C GLY A 302 18.96 -15.13 -25.16
N ILE A 303 19.47 -15.48 -23.97
CA ILE A 303 20.58 -16.44 -23.80
C ILE A 303 20.16 -17.91 -23.80
N VAL A 304 18.92 -18.23 -23.43
CA VAL A 304 18.41 -19.61 -23.35
C VAL A 304 17.01 -19.67 -23.98
N PRO A 305 16.78 -20.57 -24.96
CA PRO A 305 15.45 -20.79 -25.52
C PRO A 305 14.39 -21.09 -24.46
N TYR A 306 13.20 -20.51 -24.61
CA TYR A 306 12.17 -20.54 -23.57
C TYR A 306 11.71 -21.96 -23.17
N TYR A 307 11.71 -22.93 -24.10
CA TYR A 307 11.33 -24.33 -23.83
C TYR A 307 12.35 -25.09 -22.96
N GLU A 308 13.57 -24.57 -22.87
CA GLU A 308 14.70 -25.17 -22.16
C GLU A 308 14.98 -24.49 -20.82
N MET A 309 14.21 -23.46 -20.47
CA MET A 309 14.39 -22.71 -19.23
C MET A 309 13.97 -23.56 -18.03
N ASP A 310 14.77 -23.54 -16.97
CA ASP A 310 14.45 -24.20 -15.70
C ASP A 310 13.33 -23.44 -14.98
N LEU A 311 12.40 -24.17 -14.36
CA LEU A 311 11.22 -23.59 -13.71
C LEU A 311 11.54 -22.98 -12.33
N ASP A 312 12.46 -23.59 -11.58
CA ASP A 312 12.77 -23.19 -10.20
C ASP A 312 13.95 -22.20 -10.15
N THR A 313 14.92 -22.34 -11.05
CA THR A 313 16.23 -21.65 -10.99
C THR A 313 16.72 -21.15 -12.37
N PRO A 314 15.89 -20.40 -13.11
CA PRO A 314 16.17 -20.00 -14.50
C PRO A 314 17.49 -19.25 -14.69
N MET A 315 17.84 -18.34 -13.77
CA MET A 315 19.06 -17.53 -13.91
C MET A 315 20.34 -18.35 -13.74
N SER A 316 20.44 -19.12 -12.65
CA SER A 316 21.65 -19.84 -12.31
C SER A 316 21.94 -20.97 -13.30
N THR A 317 20.90 -21.69 -13.73
CA THR A 317 21.00 -22.77 -14.72
C THR A 317 21.32 -22.25 -16.12
N ALA A 318 20.87 -21.04 -16.49
CA ALA A 318 21.23 -20.46 -17.78
C ALA A 318 22.74 -20.22 -17.93
N PHE A 319 23.41 -19.72 -16.88
CA PHE A 319 24.87 -19.58 -16.90
C PHE A 319 25.59 -20.94 -16.89
N MET A 320 25.04 -21.92 -16.18
CA MET A 320 25.57 -23.30 -16.17
C MET A 320 25.52 -23.92 -17.57
N LYS A 321 24.39 -23.83 -18.28
CA LYS A 321 24.21 -24.36 -19.64
C LYS A 321 25.17 -23.73 -20.64
N ASN A 322 25.59 -22.50 -20.39
CA ASN A 322 26.56 -21.77 -21.23
C ASN A 322 28.02 -21.96 -20.77
N GLY A 323 28.31 -22.93 -19.90
CA GLY A 323 29.66 -23.31 -19.48
C GLY A 323 30.29 -22.43 -18.39
N LEU A 324 29.53 -21.52 -17.78
CA LEU A 324 30.02 -20.58 -16.75
C LEU A 324 29.63 -21.05 -15.34
N HIS A 325 30.27 -22.11 -14.85
CA HIS A 325 29.97 -22.68 -13.53
C HIS A 325 30.23 -21.71 -12.36
N TRP A 326 31.27 -20.87 -12.44
CA TRP A 326 31.55 -19.87 -11.39
C TRP A 326 30.45 -18.80 -11.30
N ALA A 327 29.88 -18.40 -12.45
CA ALA A 327 28.80 -17.43 -12.51
C ALA A 327 27.50 -18.02 -11.96
N MET A 328 27.26 -19.32 -12.19
CA MET A 328 26.13 -20.04 -11.59
C MET A 328 26.15 -19.96 -10.06
N TYR A 329 27.28 -20.21 -9.39
CA TYR A 329 27.39 -20.10 -7.93
C TYR A 329 27.19 -18.66 -7.43
N ALA A 330 27.75 -17.67 -8.13
CA ALA A 330 27.58 -16.25 -7.78
C ALA A 330 26.10 -15.82 -7.87
N VAL A 331 25.41 -16.22 -8.94
CA VAL A 331 23.99 -15.92 -9.15
C VAL A 331 23.10 -16.68 -8.17
N ALA A 332 23.42 -17.95 -7.85
CA ALA A 332 22.69 -18.74 -6.85
C ALA A 332 22.81 -18.13 -5.45
N ALA A 333 24.02 -17.71 -5.04
CA ALA A 333 24.24 -17.00 -3.78
C ALA A 333 23.44 -15.69 -3.73
N GLY A 334 23.45 -14.92 -4.82
CA GLY A 334 22.66 -13.71 -4.95
C GLY A 334 21.16 -13.96 -4.88
N ALA A 335 20.66 -15.04 -5.50
CA ALA A 335 19.26 -15.42 -5.44
C ALA A 335 18.83 -15.74 -3.99
N VAL A 336 19.65 -16.48 -3.24
CA VAL A 336 19.38 -16.76 -1.82
C VAL A 336 19.34 -15.47 -1.00
N ALA A 337 20.29 -14.55 -1.22
CA ALA A 337 20.31 -13.24 -0.55
C ALA A 337 19.07 -12.39 -0.93
N ALA A 338 18.73 -12.33 -2.22
CA ALA A 338 17.58 -11.60 -2.75
C ALA A 338 16.27 -12.08 -2.15
N LEU A 339 16.03 -13.39 -2.19
CA LEU A 339 14.83 -14.01 -1.65
C LEU A 339 14.74 -13.86 -0.13
N SER A 340 15.87 -13.93 0.58
CA SER A 340 15.89 -13.64 2.03
C SER A 340 15.51 -12.19 2.33
N THR A 341 15.94 -11.26 1.49
CA THR A 341 15.61 -9.83 1.59
C THR A 341 14.15 -9.55 1.30
N ALA A 342 13.60 -10.19 0.28
CA ALA A 342 12.18 -10.10 -0.05
C ALA A 342 11.31 -10.74 1.04
N LEU A 343 11.76 -11.83 1.66
CA LEU A 343 11.07 -12.46 2.79
C LEU A 343 11.04 -11.52 4.01
N LEU A 344 12.16 -10.86 4.32
CA LEU A 344 12.23 -9.84 5.37
C LEU A 344 11.29 -8.66 5.03
N GLY A 345 11.28 -8.21 3.77
CA GLY A 345 10.40 -7.15 3.28
C GLY A 345 8.90 -7.50 3.32
N ALA A 346 8.53 -8.76 3.12
CA ALA A 346 7.14 -9.23 3.19
C ALA A 346 6.64 -9.36 4.64
N LEU A 347 7.50 -9.82 5.56
CA LEU A 347 7.13 -10.01 6.96
C LEU A 347 7.23 -8.72 7.79
N LEU A 348 7.99 -7.71 7.33
CA LEU A 348 8.19 -6.44 8.02
C LEU A 348 6.89 -5.62 8.18
N PRO A 349 6.03 -5.44 7.16
CA PRO A 349 4.79 -4.65 7.27
C PRO A 349 3.71 -5.26 8.19
N GLN A 350 3.61 -6.60 8.24
CA GLN A 350 2.49 -7.30 8.89
C GLN A 350 2.22 -6.88 10.34
N PRO A 351 3.24 -6.83 11.23
CA PRO A 351 3.01 -6.55 12.64
C PRO A 351 2.56 -5.10 12.85
N ARG A 352 2.91 -4.18 11.93
CA ARG A 352 2.49 -2.77 11.98
C ARG A 352 1.03 -2.60 11.58
N ILE A 353 0.57 -3.34 10.56
CA ILE A 353 -0.83 -3.34 10.14
C ILE A 353 -1.71 -3.90 11.28
N LEU A 354 -1.30 -5.02 11.89
CA LEU A 354 -1.98 -5.61 13.06
C LEU A 354 -1.99 -4.64 14.27
N MET A 355 -0.88 -3.94 14.49
CA MET A 355 -0.80 -2.90 15.53
C MET A 355 -1.75 -1.73 15.23
N ALA A 356 -1.86 -1.28 13.98
CA ALA A 356 -2.78 -0.21 13.58
C ALA A 356 -4.25 -0.62 13.79
N MET A 357 -4.64 -1.82 13.37
CA MET A 357 -6.00 -2.35 13.56
C MET A 357 -6.37 -2.53 15.04
N SER A 358 -5.44 -3.03 15.86
CA SER A 358 -5.68 -3.20 17.29
C SER A 358 -5.75 -1.87 18.03
N ARG A 359 -4.99 -0.86 17.60
CA ARG A 359 -5.13 0.54 18.08
C ARG A 359 -6.49 1.15 17.73
N ASP A 360 -7.05 0.76 16.58
CA ASP A 360 -8.37 1.19 16.12
C ASP A 360 -9.53 0.39 16.78
N GLY A 361 -9.22 -0.62 17.61
CA GLY A 361 -10.21 -1.40 18.38
C GLY A 361 -10.85 -2.55 17.60
N LEU A 362 -10.39 -2.81 16.37
CA LEU A 362 -10.90 -3.90 15.52
C LEU A 362 -10.31 -5.27 15.88
N LEU A 363 -9.11 -5.28 16.48
CA LEU A 363 -8.46 -6.49 16.98
C LEU A 363 -8.26 -6.44 18.50
N PRO A 364 -8.11 -7.61 19.16
CA PRO A 364 -7.77 -7.67 20.57
C PRO A 364 -6.51 -6.85 20.89
N PRO A 365 -6.43 -6.21 22.08
CA PRO A 365 -5.31 -5.33 22.44
C PRO A 365 -3.96 -6.04 22.53
N LEU A 366 -3.94 -7.38 22.55
CA LEU A 366 -2.75 -8.24 22.51
C LEU A 366 -1.83 -7.90 21.32
N PHE A 367 -2.39 -7.57 20.15
CA PHE A 367 -1.62 -7.25 18.94
C PHE A 367 -1.00 -5.84 18.95
N SER A 368 -1.42 -4.98 19.90
CA SER A 368 -0.89 -3.62 20.07
C SER A 368 0.26 -3.53 21.07
N LYS A 369 0.54 -4.62 21.81
CA LYS A 369 1.52 -4.63 22.89
C LYS A 369 2.94 -4.65 22.31
N VAL A 370 3.60 -3.48 22.36
CA VAL A 370 4.98 -3.31 21.92
C VAL A 370 5.95 -3.69 23.04
N ASN A 371 7.01 -4.44 22.72
CA ASN A 371 8.07 -4.74 23.68
C ASN A 371 8.95 -3.50 23.91
N LYS A 372 9.22 -3.14 25.17
CA LYS A 372 10.01 -1.94 25.53
C LYS A 372 11.47 -2.01 25.08
N ALA A 373 12.04 -3.21 24.95
CA ALA A 373 13.45 -3.40 24.58
C ALA A 373 13.69 -3.29 23.07
N THR A 374 12.77 -3.83 22.25
CA THR A 374 12.95 -3.93 20.79
C THR A 374 12.07 -2.96 20.01
N SER A 375 11.09 -2.32 20.65
CA SER A 375 10.09 -1.43 20.01
C SER A 375 9.28 -2.11 18.91
N VAL A 376 9.22 -3.45 18.89
CA VAL A 376 8.49 -4.27 17.91
C VAL A 376 7.35 -5.03 18.61
N PRO A 377 6.17 -5.19 17.97
CA PRO A 377 5.10 -6.07 18.47
C PRO A 377 5.46 -7.55 18.23
N VAL A 378 6.22 -8.12 19.17
CA VAL A 378 6.75 -9.50 19.06
C VAL A 378 5.63 -10.54 18.91
N TYR A 379 4.53 -10.41 19.65
CA TYR A 379 3.42 -11.36 19.58
C TYR A 379 2.81 -11.43 18.17
N SER A 380 2.52 -10.28 17.57
CA SER A 380 2.01 -10.19 16.20
C SER A 380 2.97 -10.81 15.19
N THR A 381 4.28 -10.55 15.36
CA THR A 381 5.34 -11.07 14.48
C THR A 381 5.45 -12.60 14.55
N VAL A 382 5.37 -13.18 15.75
CA VAL A 382 5.43 -14.64 15.93
C VAL A 382 4.20 -15.34 15.36
N VAL A 383 3.00 -14.78 15.57
CA VAL A 383 1.75 -15.36 15.05
C VAL A 383 1.74 -15.35 13.52
N THR A 384 2.11 -14.24 12.88
CA THR A 384 2.13 -14.17 11.41
C THR A 384 3.29 -14.96 10.81
N GLY A 385 4.46 -14.96 11.45
CA GLY A 385 5.60 -15.79 11.04
C GLY A 385 5.30 -17.28 11.13
N PHE A 386 4.59 -17.72 12.18
CA PHE A 386 4.14 -19.11 12.30
C PHE A 386 3.15 -19.47 11.17
N ALA A 387 2.16 -18.61 10.89
CA ALA A 387 1.22 -18.83 9.80
C ALA A 387 1.92 -18.90 8.43
N ALA A 388 2.85 -17.98 8.15
CA ALA A 388 3.65 -17.97 6.94
C ALA A 388 4.53 -19.23 6.82
N GLY A 389 5.12 -19.69 7.93
CA GLY A 389 5.91 -20.92 7.98
C GLY A 389 5.08 -22.16 7.67
N CYS A 390 3.87 -22.28 8.24
CA CYS A 390 2.95 -23.37 7.93
C CYS A 390 2.52 -23.36 6.46
N MET A 391 2.22 -22.20 5.88
CA MET A 391 1.89 -22.09 4.45
C MET A 391 3.09 -22.44 3.56
N ALA A 392 4.28 -21.97 3.90
CA ALA A 392 5.52 -22.29 3.16
C ALA A 392 5.82 -23.79 3.19
N PHE A 393 5.51 -24.45 4.31
CA PHE A 393 5.69 -25.89 4.46
C PHE A 393 4.71 -26.71 3.61
N LEU A 394 3.45 -26.28 3.47
CA LEU A 394 2.38 -27.09 2.89
C LEU A 394 2.02 -26.77 1.43
N LEU A 395 2.13 -25.51 0.99
CA LEU A 395 1.59 -25.06 -0.31
C LEU A 395 2.70 -24.89 -1.35
N ASN A 396 2.39 -24.92 -2.65
CA ASN A 396 3.39 -24.71 -3.71
C ASN A 396 3.55 -23.23 -4.12
N VAL A 397 4.68 -22.88 -4.74
CA VAL A 397 4.99 -21.48 -5.15
C VAL A 397 3.94 -20.95 -6.13
N ASP A 398 3.51 -21.77 -7.10
CA ASP A 398 2.55 -21.35 -8.13
C ASP A 398 1.18 -21.00 -7.51
N GLU A 399 0.67 -21.85 -6.61
CA GLU A 399 -0.59 -21.62 -5.89
C GLU A 399 -0.50 -20.36 -5.02
N LEU A 400 0.60 -20.22 -4.27
CA LEU A 400 0.84 -19.06 -3.41
C LEU A 400 0.93 -17.76 -4.23
N SER A 401 1.67 -17.74 -5.34
CA SER A 401 1.86 -16.55 -6.19
C SER A 401 0.56 -16.07 -6.84
N GLY A 402 -0.31 -17.01 -7.25
CA GLY A 402 -1.64 -16.70 -7.78
C GLY A 402 -2.55 -16.08 -6.73
N MET A 403 -2.57 -16.65 -5.51
CA MET A 403 -3.36 -16.12 -4.39
C MET A 403 -2.92 -14.72 -3.98
N VAL A 404 -1.60 -14.45 -3.93
CA VAL A 404 -1.05 -13.13 -3.57
C VAL A 404 -1.47 -12.08 -4.59
N SER A 405 -1.29 -12.35 -5.89
CA SER A 405 -1.60 -11.40 -6.96
C SER A 405 -3.05 -10.91 -6.90
N VAL A 406 -4.01 -11.81 -6.61
CA VAL A 406 -5.43 -11.45 -6.46
C VAL A 406 -5.64 -10.52 -5.26
N GLY A 407 -5.03 -10.84 -4.11
CA GLY A 407 -5.11 -10.00 -2.91
C GLY A 407 -4.55 -8.60 -3.13
N THR A 408 -3.36 -8.51 -3.74
CA THR A 408 -2.70 -7.22 -4.02
C THR A 408 -3.48 -6.36 -4.99
N LEU A 409 -4.02 -6.94 -6.07
CA LEU A 409 -4.84 -6.21 -7.03
C LEU A 409 -6.11 -5.63 -6.37
N MET A 410 -6.71 -6.36 -5.43
CA MET A 410 -7.82 -5.85 -4.62
C MET A 410 -7.37 -4.68 -3.74
N ALA A 411 -6.22 -4.79 -3.07
CA ALA A 411 -5.64 -3.71 -2.27
C ALA A 411 -5.32 -2.46 -3.11
N PHE A 412 -4.76 -2.62 -4.31
CA PHE A 412 -4.40 -1.49 -5.17
C PHE A 412 -5.65 -0.82 -5.75
N SER A 413 -6.67 -1.61 -6.08
CA SER A 413 -7.96 -1.09 -6.53
C SER A 413 -8.61 -0.21 -5.46
N ILE A 414 -8.62 -0.63 -4.19
CA ILE A 414 -9.20 0.20 -3.12
C ILE A 414 -8.40 1.48 -2.87
N VAL A 415 -7.08 1.45 -3.05
CA VAL A 415 -6.22 2.63 -2.92
C VAL A 415 -6.51 3.63 -4.04
N ALA A 416 -6.65 3.16 -5.28
CA ALA A 416 -7.07 4.00 -6.40
C ALA A 416 -8.46 4.63 -6.16
N VAL A 417 -9.42 3.84 -5.68
CA VAL A 417 -10.75 4.34 -5.30
C VAL A 417 -10.66 5.34 -4.15
N SER A 418 -9.79 5.10 -3.17
CA SER A 418 -9.60 6.01 -2.03
C SER A 418 -9.11 7.40 -2.47
N ILE A 419 -8.26 7.47 -3.50
CA ILE A 419 -7.84 8.76 -4.09
C ILE A 419 -8.98 9.46 -4.79
N LEU A 420 -9.76 8.73 -5.59
CA LEU A 420 -10.92 9.32 -6.25
C LEU A 420 -11.89 9.90 -5.22
N ILE A 421 -12.15 9.17 -4.13
CA ILE A 421 -12.97 9.67 -3.02
C ILE A 421 -12.33 10.92 -2.41
N LEU A 422 -11.05 10.89 -2.08
CA LEU A 422 -10.36 12.02 -1.44
C LEU A 422 -10.35 13.28 -2.33
N ARG A 423 -10.33 13.12 -3.66
CA ARG A 423 -10.24 14.23 -4.63
C ARG A 423 -11.58 14.85 -4.99
N TYR A 424 -12.65 14.06 -4.99
CA TYR A 424 -13.98 14.51 -5.44
C TYR A 424 -15.03 14.58 -4.32
N VAL A 425 -14.81 13.87 -3.21
CA VAL A 425 -15.68 13.88 -2.03
C VAL A 425 -14.80 13.86 -0.77
N PRO A 426 -14.06 14.96 -0.48
CA PRO A 426 -13.22 15.01 0.71
C PRO A 426 -14.08 14.72 1.96
N PRO A 427 -13.58 13.88 2.89
CA PRO A 427 -14.31 13.58 4.11
C PRO A 427 -14.54 14.89 4.88
N ILE A 428 -15.80 15.16 5.23
CA ILE A 428 -16.18 16.33 6.03
C ILE A 428 -15.51 16.18 7.39
N GLU A 429 -14.44 16.92 7.62
CA GLU A 429 -14.05 17.23 8.99
C GLU A 429 -15.09 18.22 9.51
N PRO A 430 -15.74 17.94 10.65
CA PRO A 430 -16.50 18.99 11.32
C PRO A 430 -15.49 20.09 11.61
N LEU A 431 -15.69 21.26 11.01
CA LEU A 431 -15.04 22.51 11.41
C LEU A 431 -15.07 22.55 12.94
N VAL A 432 -13.94 22.25 13.57
CA VAL A 432 -13.72 22.71 14.94
C VAL A 432 -13.70 24.21 14.75
N LEU A 433 -14.83 24.85 15.05
CA LEU A 433 -14.94 26.29 15.19
C LEU A 433 -13.71 26.69 16.00
N SER A 434 -12.74 27.30 15.32
CA SER A 434 -11.50 27.78 15.93
C SER A 434 -11.94 28.46 17.21
N ALA A 435 -11.49 27.93 18.35
CA ALA A 435 -11.90 28.43 19.65
C ALA A 435 -11.71 29.95 19.60
N ALA A 436 -12.81 30.69 19.50
CA ALA A 436 -12.80 32.11 19.76
C ALA A 436 -12.12 32.23 21.12
N PRO A 437 -11.14 33.13 21.29
CA PRO A 437 -10.53 33.31 22.60
C PRO A 437 -11.69 33.61 23.54
N THR A 438 -11.97 32.67 24.45
CA THR A 438 -12.83 32.91 25.59
C THR A 438 -12.11 33.97 26.39
N GLN A 439 -12.39 35.24 26.07
CA GLN A 439 -12.15 36.31 27.00
C GLN A 439 -13.01 35.97 28.22
N GLU A 440 -12.35 35.46 29.25
CA GLU A 440 -12.90 35.32 30.57
C GLU A 440 -13.44 36.70 30.99
N VAL A 441 -14.76 36.86 30.95
CA VAL A 441 -15.42 37.97 31.62
C VAL A 441 -15.29 37.68 33.11
N PRO A 442 -14.60 38.52 33.92
CA PRO A 442 -14.48 38.26 35.34
C PRO A 442 -15.84 38.46 36.00
N PHE A 443 -16.43 37.37 36.48
CA PHE A 443 -17.63 37.39 37.29
C PHE A 443 -17.28 37.92 38.69
N VAL A 444 -17.38 39.23 38.89
CA VAL A 444 -17.26 39.84 40.23
C VAL A 444 -18.56 39.66 40.98
N LYS A 445 -18.56 38.80 42.02
CA LYS A 445 -19.60 38.73 43.05
C LYS A 445 -19.07 39.39 44.34
N LYS A 446 -19.66 40.51 44.78
CA LYS A 446 -20.35 40.64 46.10
C LYS A 446 -20.78 42.06 46.48
N LYS A 447 -22.04 42.10 46.93
CA LYS A 447 -22.63 42.75 48.13
C LYS A 447 -22.89 44.27 48.19
N SER A 448 -24.11 44.53 48.69
CA SER A 448 -24.52 45.61 49.62
C SER A 448 -25.32 46.78 49.03
N GLY A 449 -26.65 46.70 49.18
CA GLY A 449 -27.53 47.67 49.85
C GLY A 449 -27.44 49.18 49.53
N ILE A 450 -28.57 49.72 49.03
CA ILE A 450 -29.31 50.95 49.43
C ILE A 450 -30.10 51.47 48.20
N PRO A 451 -31.37 51.89 48.34
CA PRO A 451 -32.25 52.24 47.21
C PRO A 451 -32.19 53.74 46.89
N VAL A 452 -32.26 54.11 45.60
CA VAL A 452 -32.59 55.50 45.21
C VAL A 452 -33.52 55.48 43.99
N HIS A 453 -34.75 55.94 44.22
CA HIS A 453 -35.68 56.44 43.21
C HIS A 453 -35.29 57.87 42.79
N LEU A 454 -35.50 58.20 41.51
CA LEU A 454 -35.66 59.50 40.81
C LEU A 454 -34.83 59.49 39.51
N LYS A 455 -35.21 60.03 38.36
CA LYS A 455 -36.35 60.83 37.90
C LYS A 455 -36.34 60.76 36.35
N LYS A 456 -37.52 60.95 35.76
CA LYS A 456 -37.77 61.15 34.32
C LYS A 456 -37.22 62.52 33.90
N GLU A 457 -36.47 62.61 32.80
CA GLU A 457 -36.43 63.82 31.96
C GLU A 457 -35.97 63.52 30.52
N GLU A 458 -36.63 64.23 29.60
CA GLU A 458 -36.56 64.16 28.15
C GLU A 458 -35.35 64.89 27.55
N HIS A 459 -35.10 64.55 26.28
CA HIS A 459 -34.49 65.33 25.20
C HIS A 459 -33.05 65.05 24.73
N ALA A 460 -32.99 65.00 23.40
CA ALA A 460 -31.85 65.16 22.49
C ALA A 460 -30.99 63.93 22.14
N SER A 461 -31.51 63.14 21.18
CA SER A 461 -30.69 62.47 20.16
C SER A 461 -30.00 63.52 19.26
N PRO A 462 -28.77 63.28 18.78
CA PRO A 462 -28.62 62.61 17.49
C PRO A 462 -27.37 61.70 17.42
N ILE A 463 -27.54 60.40 17.68
CA ILE A 463 -26.58 59.36 17.23
C ILE A 463 -27.31 58.21 16.51
N LEU A 464 -28.63 58.35 16.32
CA LEU A 464 -29.46 57.38 15.59
C LEU A 464 -29.49 57.69 14.09
N SER A 465 -28.32 57.80 13.45
CA SER A 465 -28.18 57.81 12.00
C SER A 465 -26.97 57.01 11.48
N ILE A 466 -26.28 56.25 12.34
CA ILE A 466 -25.19 55.33 11.95
C ILE A 466 -25.65 53.85 12.06
N PHE A 467 -26.95 53.61 11.98
CA PHE A 467 -27.54 52.26 11.92
C PHE A 467 -28.51 52.12 10.74
N SER A 468 -28.11 52.63 9.58
CA SER A 468 -28.69 52.23 8.31
C SER A 468 -27.54 51.88 7.37
N GLU A 469 -27.63 50.68 6.78
CA GLU A 469 -26.69 50.11 5.79
C GLU A 469 -25.31 49.67 6.30
N SER A 470 -25.31 48.58 7.06
CA SER A 470 -24.25 47.58 6.95
C SER A 470 -24.90 46.20 6.79
N SER A 471 -25.07 45.82 5.52
CA SER A 471 -25.21 44.46 4.99
C SER A 471 -25.27 43.33 6.03
N ILE A 472 -26.49 42.85 6.26
CA ILE A 472 -26.73 41.45 6.63
C ILE A 472 -26.10 40.62 5.51
N PRO A 473 -25.10 39.75 5.76
CA PRO A 473 -24.63 38.85 4.71
C PRO A 473 -25.76 37.87 4.36
N GLU A 474 -25.99 37.69 3.06
CA GLU A 474 -27.06 36.87 2.46
C GLU A 474 -27.03 35.43 2.97
N VAL A 475 -28.06 35.04 3.74
CA VAL A 475 -28.31 33.64 4.13
C VAL A 475 -28.69 32.76 2.92
N ASP A 476 -29.16 33.36 1.82
CA ASP A 476 -29.52 32.65 0.59
C ASP A 476 -28.32 32.23 -0.26
N ASP A 477 -27.21 32.99 -0.24
CA ASP A 477 -25.99 32.65 -0.97
C ASP A 477 -25.23 31.47 -0.34
N ASP A 478 -25.25 31.35 1.00
CA ASP A 478 -24.72 30.18 1.70
C ASP A 478 -25.59 28.92 1.49
N ALA A 479 -26.91 29.07 1.43
CA ALA A 479 -27.81 27.93 1.19
C ALA A 479 -27.72 27.41 -0.26
N THR A 480 -27.51 28.29 -1.24
CA THR A 480 -27.33 27.93 -2.65
C THR A 480 -25.93 27.34 -2.91
N SER A 481 -24.88 27.85 -2.26
CA SER A 481 -23.52 27.30 -2.34
C SER A 481 -23.45 25.88 -1.74
N LEU A 482 -24.05 25.66 -0.56
CA LEU A 482 -24.15 24.34 0.06
C LEU A 482 -24.92 23.33 -0.81
N LYS A 483 -26.05 23.73 -1.39
CA LYS A 483 -26.84 22.87 -2.31
C LYS A 483 -26.06 22.53 -3.59
N LYS A 484 -25.27 23.47 -4.12
CA LYS A 484 -24.40 23.25 -5.29
C LYS A 484 -23.29 22.25 -4.95
N GLU A 485 -22.69 22.36 -3.77
CA GLU A 485 -21.65 21.46 -3.29
C GLU A 485 -22.19 20.05 -3.00
N GLU A 486 -23.35 19.92 -2.35
CA GLU A 486 -24.03 18.62 -2.19
C GLU A 486 -24.31 17.95 -3.54
N ARG A 487 -24.76 18.72 -4.52
CA ARG A 487 -25.05 18.21 -5.86
C ARG A 487 -23.77 17.74 -6.56
N ARG A 488 -22.69 18.51 -6.47
CA ARG A 488 -21.35 18.12 -6.97
C ARG A 488 -20.89 16.80 -6.34
N ARG A 489 -21.00 16.66 -5.01
CA ARG A 489 -20.63 15.44 -4.28
C ARG A 489 -21.48 14.23 -4.68
N ARG A 490 -22.78 14.41 -4.94
CA ARG A 490 -23.64 13.34 -5.46
C ARG A 490 -23.23 12.88 -6.85
N TYR A 491 -22.91 13.81 -7.75
CA TYR A 491 -22.42 13.44 -9.10
C TYR A 491 -21.05 12.76 -9.04
N ALA A 492 -20.14 13.25 -8.21
CA ALA A 492 -18.86 12.61 -7.95
C ALA A 492 -19.01 11.19 -7.41
N ALA A 493 -19.84 11.00 -6.38
CA ALA A 493 -20.11 9.68 -5.80
C ALA A 493 -20.75 8.73 -6.82
N CYS A 494 -21.65 9.23 -7.67
CA CYS A 494 -22.25 8.46 -8.76
C CYS A 494 -21.20 8.05 -9.81
N GLY A 495 -20.31 8.96 -10.18
CA GLY A 495 -19.19 8.71 -11.09
C GLY A 495 -18.24 7.62 -10.56
N ILE A 496 -17.78 7.75 -9.31
CA ILE A 496 -16.93 6.75 -8.65
C ILE A 496 -17.63 5.39 -8.59
N SER A 497 -18.92 5.35 -8.19
CA SER A 497 -19.69 4.11 -8.11
C SER A 497 -19.84 3.47 -9.49
N GLY A 498 -20.06 4.27 -10.54
CA GLY A 498 -20.13 3.80 -11.93
C GLY A 498 -18.81 3.18 -12.40
N VAL A 499 -17.67 3.79 -12.06
CA VAL A 499 -16.34 3.22 -12.35
C VAL A 499 -16.14 1.90 -11.61
N CYS A 500 -16.41 1.85 -10.31
CA CYS A 500 -16.26 0.63 -9.51
C CYS A 500 -17.14 -0.52 -10.03
N ILE A 501 -18.43 -0.26 -10.30
CA ILE A 501 -19.36 -1.26 -10.83
C ILE A 501 -18.92 -1.70 -12.23
N GLY A 502 -18.49 -0.76 -13.07
CA GLY A 502 -17.97 -1.06 -14.41
C GLY A 502 -16.78 -2.01 -14.40
N VAL A 503 -15.79 -1.76 -13.53
CA VAL A 503 -14.61 -2.63 -13.36
C VAL A 503 -15.00 -4.02 -12.86
N VAL A 504 -15.91 -4.11 -11.88
CA VAL A 504 -16.38 -5.40 -11.35
C VAL A 504 -17.11 -6.19 -12.43
N LEU A 505 -18.02 -5.56 -13.18
CA LEU A 505 -18.74 -6.20 -14.28
C LEU A 505 -17.80 -6.71 -15.37
N LEU A 506 -16.78 -5.92 -15.73
CA LEU A 506 -15.77 -6.31 -16.72
C LEU A 506 -14.92 -7.49 -16.22
N SER A 507 -14.58 -7.50 -14.94
CA SER A 507 -13.82 -8.59 -14.30
C SER A 507 -14.65 -9.90 -14.26
N ILE A 508 -15.94 -9.80 -13.98
CA ILE A 508 -16.86 -10.96 -14.01
C ILE A 508 -17.04 -11.46 -15.45
N ALA A 509 -17.25 -10.55 -16.40
CA ALA A 509 -17.42 -10.88 -17.82
C ALA A 509 -16.21 -11.62 -18.40
N THR A 510 -15.01 -11.28 -17.96
CA THR A 510 -13.76 -11.92 -18.40
C THR A 510 -13.47 -13.24 -17.68
N SER A 511 -13.91 -13.39 -16.42
CA SER A 511 -13.59 -14.56 -15.59
C SER A 511 -14.63 -15.67 -15.63
N ALA A 512 -15.88 -15.38 -15.99
CA ALA A 512 -16.98 -16.32 -15.90
C ALA A 512 -16.98 -17.35 -17.04
N ALA A 513 -16.16 -18.40 -16.90
CA ALA A 513 -16.13 -19.53 -17.83
C ALA A 513 -17.43 -20.37 -17.83
N LEU A 514 -18.27 -20.23 -16.80
CA LEU A 514 -19.54 -20.94 -16.65
C LEU A 514 -20.74 -20.22 -17.30
N LEU A 515 -20.59 -18.94 -17.66
CA LEU A 515 -21.67 -18.16 -18.26
C LEU A 515 -21.65 -18.32 -19.79
N PRO A 516 -22.83 -18.33 -20.45
CA PRO A 516 -22.87 -18.42 -21.90
C PRO A 516 -22.25 -17.16 -22.52
N SER A 517 -21.50 -17.33 -23.60
CA SER A 517 -20.64 -16.28 -24.19
C SER A 517 -21.39 -14.96 -24.44
N TRP A 518 -22.64 -15.01 -24.90
CA TRP A 518 -23.46 -13.82 -25.16
C TRP A 518 -23.71 -12.98 -23.90
N LEU A 519 -23.86 -13.61 -22.73
CA LEU A 519 -24.04 -12.93 -21.45
C LEU A 519 -22.74 -12.24 -21.02
N CYS A 520 -21.59 -12.89 -21.22
CA CYS A 520 -20.28 -12.28 -20.96
C CYS A 520 -20.05 -11.05 -21.85
N TRP A 521 -20.42 -11.11 -23.13
CA TRP A 521 -20.36 -9.94 -24.02
C TRP A 521 -21.29 -8.81 -23.56
N ILE A 522 -22.53 -9.10 -23.16
CA ILE A 522 -23.46 -8.10 -22.64
C ILE A 522 -22.90 -7.46 -21.36
N MET A 523 -22.44 -8.26 -20.40
CA MET A 523 -21.82 -7.76 -19.17
C MET A 523 -20.56 -6.92 -19.45
N GLY A 524 -19.76 -7.34 -20.44
CA GLY A 524 -18.59 -6.59 -20.88
C GLY A 524 -18.94 -5.23 -21.49
N VAL A 525 -19.97 -5.17 -22.35
CA VAL A 525 -20.44 -3.91 -22.94
C VAL A 525 -21.03 -2.99 -21.86
N ILE A 526 -21.86 -3.52 -20.97
CA ILE A 526 -22.44 -2.75 -19.86
C ILE A 526 -21.33 -2.23 -18.95
N GLY A 527 -20.40 -3.10 -18.56
CA GLY A 527 -19.27 -2.74 -17.70
C GLY A 527 -18.40 -1.64 -18.32
N THR A 528 -18.05 -1.78 -19.60
CA THR A 528 -17.28 -0.78 -20.35
C THR A 528 -18.04 0.55 -20.45
N SER A 529 -19.34 0.50 -20.73
CA SER A 529 -20.19 1.71 -20.81
C SER A 529 -20.26 2.44 -19.46
N MET A 530 -20.45 1.70 -18.36
CA MET A 530 -20.48 2.28 -17.01
C MET A 530 -19.13 2.89 -16.62
N LEU A 531 -18.03 2.25 -16.99
CA LEU A 531 -16.68 2.74 -16.76
C LEU A 531 -16.41 4.04 -17.52
N LEU A 532 -16.77 4.09 -18.82
CA LEU A 532 -16.61 5.28 -19.65
C LEU A 532 -17.48 6.44 -19.16
N VAL A 533 -18.75 6.18 -18.85
CA VAL A 533 -19.67 7.20 -18.34
C VAL A 533 -19.21 7.72 -16.98
N GLY A 534 -18.84 6.83 -16.06
CA GLY A 534 -18.32 7.20 -14.74
C GLY A 534 -17.04 8.04 -14.84
N SER A 535 -16.12 7.67 -15.73
CA SER A 535 -14.88 8.41 -15.98
C SER A 535 -15.14 9.77 -16.61
N ALA A 536 -16.07 9.85 -17.58
CA ALA A 536 -16.47 11.11 -18.21
C ALA A 536 -17.09 12.07 -17.18
N ILE A 537 -17.96 11.58 -16.29
CA ILE A 537 -18.53 12.39 -15.20
C ILE A 537 -17.41 12.95 -14.31
N LEU A 538 -16.41 12.13 -13.95
CA LEU A 538 -15.29 12.57 -13.11
C LEU A 538 -14.38 13.58 -13.83
N LEU A 539 -14.21 13.48 -15.15
CA LEU A 539 -13.44 14.45 -15.95
C LEU A 539 -14.16 15.80 -16.09
N LEU A 540 -15.49 15.80 -16.05
CA LEU A 540 -16.31 17.02 -16.17
C LEU A 540 -16.49 17.77 -14.84
N ILE A 541 -16.13 17.16 -13.72
CA ILE A 541 -16.21 17.77 -12.39
C ILE A 541 -14.87 18.40 -12.04
N ASP A 542 -14.88 19.70 -11.68
CA ASP A 542 -13.70 20.36 -11.13
C ASP A 542 -13.17 19.63 -9.91
N GLN A 543 -11.86 19.45 -9.83
CA GLN A 543 -11.21 18.79 -8.71
C GLN A 543 -11.12 19.73 -7.51
N ASP A 544 -11.34 19.22 -6.30
CA ASP A 544 -10.95 19.98 -5.11
C ASP A 544 -9.43 19.95 -5.02
N GLU A 545 -8.80 21.07 -5.40
CA GLU A 545 -7.41 21.35 -5.04
C GLU A 545 -7.35 21.59 -3.53
N GLY A 546 -7.48 20.53 -2.73
CA GLY A 546 -7.34 20.53 -1.27
C GLY A 546 -5.92 20.82 -0.80
N ARG A 547 -5.17 21.69 -1.49
CA ARG A 547 -3.80 22.12 -1.18
C ARG A 547 -3.65 22.77 0.21
N HIS A 548 -4.74 23.04 0.94
CA HIS A 548 -4.67 23.88 2.14
C HIS A 548 -5.03 23.25 3.49
N GLN A 549 -5.44 21.97 3.60
CA GLN A 549 -5.88 21.46 4.91
C GLN A 549 -5.26 20.16 5.42
N PHE A 550 -4.69 19.30 4.57
CA PHE A 550 -4.02 18.09 5.04
C PHE A 550 -2.52 18.33 5.20
N GLY A 551 -2.11 18.96 6.31
CA GLY A 551 -0.70 18.94 6.73
C GLY A 551 -0.07 20.24 7.26
N GLN A 552 -0.82 21.32 7.52
CA GLN A 552 -0.21 22.45 8.23
C GLN A 552 0.05 22.07 9.69
N SER A 553 1.29 21.73 9.98
CA SER A 553 1.87 21.85 11.32
C SER A 553 1.68 23.29 11.78
N GLY A 554 1.20 23.48 13.01
CA GLY A 554 1.13 24.79 13.63
C GLY A 554 2.46 25.54 13.54
N GLY A 555 2.36 26.84 13.28
CA GLY A 555 3.47 27.78 13.33
C GLY A 555 3.87 28.35 11.97
N THR A 556 3.03 29.24 11.41
CA THR A 556 3.35 30.66 11.15
C THR A 556 2.18 31.24 10.36
N GLN A 557 1.36 32.06 11.02
CA GLN A 557 0.66 33.13 10.31
C GLN A 557 1.74 34.03 9.70
N ASN A 558 1.70 34.26 8.38
CA ASN A 558 1.87 35.59 7.80
C ASN A 558 1.75 35.58 6.26
N PHE A 559 0.81 36.41 5.79
CA PHE A 559 0.83 37.19 4.55
C PHE A 559 1.10 36.48 3.22
N SER A 560 0.02 36.10 2.54
CA SER A 560 -0.08 36.29 1.08
C SER A 560 -1.54 36.38 0.65
N SER A 561 -2.18 37.50 0.98
CA SER A 561 -3.41 37.97 0.32
C SER A 561 -3.19 39.41 -0.11
N ILE A 562 -2.65 39.60 -1.32
CA ILE A 562 -2.73 40.88 -2.02
C ILE A 562 -3.54 40.62 -3.29
N PRO A 563 -4.76 41.19 -3.42
CA PRO A 563 -5.53 41.10 -4.64
C PRO A 563 -4.88 41.96 -5.71
N SER A 564 -4.82 41.43 -6.93
CA SER A 564 -4.42 42.13 -8.15
C SER A 564 -5.37 43.31 -8.40
N LEU A 565 -4.98 44.50 -7.93
CA LEU A 565 -5.60 45.76 -8.30
C LEU A 565 -5.02 46.22 -9.63
N ALA A 566 -5.92 46.31 -10.61
CA ALA A 566 -5.73 46.98 -11.87
C ALA A 566 -5.13 48.38 -11.68
N PHE A 567 -4.07 48.70 -12.44
CA PHE A 567 -3.74 50.08 -12.73
C PHE A 567 -3.78 50.35 -14.23
N ARG A 568 -4.59 51.37 -14.49
CA ARG A 568 -4.97 52.00 -15.74
C ARG A 568 -3.81 52.88 -16.22
N ARG A 569 -3.70 53.03 -17.55
CA ARG A 569 -3.00 54.12 -18.27
C ARG A 569 -2.88 55.42 -17.46
N ASN A 570 -1.68 55.99 -17.41
CA ASN A 570 -1.40 57.36 -17.88
C ASN A 570 0.11 57.53 -18.09
N ASP A 571 0.39 58.21 -19.21
CA ASP A 571 1.64 58.77 -19.74
C ASP A 571 2.75 57.83 -20.24
#